data_AF-A0A318U6T0-F1
#
_entry.id   AF-A0A318U6T0-F1
#
_cell.length_a   1.000
_cell.length_b   1.000
_cell.length_c   1.000
_cell.angle_alpha   90.00
_cell.angle_beta   90.00
_cell.angle_gamma   90.00
#
_symmetry.space_group_name_H-M   'P 1'
#
loop_
_entity.id
_entity.type
_entity.pdbx_description
1 polymer ?
#
loop_
_entity_poly.entity_id
_entity_poly.type
_entity_poly.pdbx_seq_one_letter_code
_entity_poly.pdbx_strand_id
1 'polypeptide(L)'
;MNNLNHDPSEYIRGIQQILISDKKKIGFLFGAGSSLATKSEKSLTVPAIGKMTSEIVEEVGKANKKYKEAFVQIKEELGEMNFNVETILSNLEQKYSFIGKGTLNKLDQNEFADLIKKVKTEVRKKVSVHNAYFSET
;
A
#
# COMPACT_ATOMS: atom_id res chain seq x y z
N MET A 1 -52.77 -14.28 -24.33
CA MET A 1 -52.22 -14.17 -22.97
C MET A 1 -50.75 -14.55 -23.06
N ASN A 2 -49.84 -13.57 -23.07
CA ASN A 2 -48.40 -13.83 -23.12
C ASN A 2 -47.91 -14.13 -21.70
N ASN A 3 -47.57 -15.40 -21.43
CA ASN A 3 -46.87 -15.78 -20.22
C ASN A 3 -45.48 -15.12 -20.25
N LEU A 4 -45.27 -14.13 -19.38
CA LEU A 4 -43.95 -13.58 -19.05
C LEU A 4 -43.15 -14.65 -18.30
N ASN A 5 -42.62 -15.62 -19.05
CA ASN A 5 -41.62 -16.55 -18.53
C ASN A 5 -40.35 -15.76 -18.24
N HIS A 6 -40.18 -15.39 -16.97
CA HIS A 6 -38.98 -14.71 -16.50
C HIS A 6 -37.89 -15.76 -16.36
N ASP A 7 -37.04 -15.91 -17.38
CA ASP A 7 -35.88 -16.81 -17.30
C ASP A 7 -34.78 -16.14 -16.46
N PRO A 8 -34.52 -16.60 -15.23
CA PRO A 8 -33.48 -16.02 -14.38
C PRO A 8 -32.08 -16.14 -15.00
N SER A 9 -31.88 -17.05 -15.95
CA SER A 9 -30.63 -17.25 -16.67
C SER A 9 -30.23 -16.02 -17.49
N GLU A 10 -31.21 -15.32 -18.08
CA GLU A 10 -30.95 -14.09 -18.86
C GLU A 10 -30.55 -12.93 -17.95
N TYR A 11 -31.10 -12.87 -16.73
CA TYR A 11 -30.70 -11.89 -15.71
C TYR A 11 -29.26 -12.13 -15.24
N ILE A 12 -28.91 -13.39 -14.99
CA ILE A 12 -27.55 -13.80 -14.59
C ILE A 12 -26.56 -13.51 -15.72
N ARG A 13 -26.91 -13.79 -16.98
CA ARG A 13 -26.10 -13.44 -18.16
C ARG A 13 -25.88 -11.94 -18.28
N GLY A 14 -26.91 -11.12 -18.06
CA GLY A 14 -26.78 -9.66 -18.04
C GLY A 14 -25.79 -9.18 -16.97
N ILE A 15 -25.89 -9.71 -15.74
CA ILE A 15 -24.96 -9.39 -14.64
C ILE A 15 -23.54 -9.82 -15.00
N GLN A 16 -23.35 -11.04 -15.51
CA GLN A 16 -22.04 -11.54 -15.93
C GLN A 16 -21.43 -10.67 -17.03
N GLN A 17 -22.22 -10.24 -18.01
CA GLN A 17 -21.75 -9.37 -19.09
C GLN A 17 -21.32 -7.97 -18.59
N ILE A 18 -21.98 -7.44 -17.56
CA ILE A 18 -21.57 -6.21 -16.86
C ILE A 18 -20.25 -6.46 -16.10
N LEU A 19 -20.13 -7.60 -15.42
CA LEU A 19 -18.94 -8.00 -14.65
C LEU A 19 -17.76 -8.49 -15.50
N ILE A 20 -17.94 -8.74 -16.79
CA ILE A 20 -16.86 -9.11 -17.71
C ILE A 20 -16.29 -7.87 -18.41
N SER A 21 -17.03 -6.76 -18.48
CA SER A 21 -16.57 -5.54 -19.17
C SER A 21 -15.80 -4.61 -18.23
N ASP A 22 -14.47 -4.58 -18.39
CA ASP A 22 -13.56 -3.80 -17.52
C ASP A 22 -13.80 -2.27 -17.54
N LYS A 23 -14.34 -1.74 -18.64
CA LYS A 23 -14.65 -0.30 -18.77
C LYS A 23 -16.03 0.07 -18.21
N LYS A 24 -17.02 -0.85 -18.25
CA LYS A 24 -18.39 -0.57 -17.78
C LYS A 24 -18.54 -0.68 -16.26
N LYS A 25 -17.71 -1.48 -15.57
CA LYS A 25 -17.70 -1.57 -14.10
C LYS A 25 -17.51 -0.21 -13.42
N ILE A 26 -16.53 0.54 -13.90
CA ILE A 26 -16.20 1.88 -13.40
C ILE A 26 -17.33 2.87 -13.70
N GLY A 27 -17.80 2.92 -14.95
CA GLY A 27 -18.90 3.81 -15.35
C GLY A 27 -20.23 3.50 -14.66
N PHE A 28 -20.52 2.23 -14.38
CA PHE A 28 -21.70 1.81 -13.61
C PHE A 28 -21.61 2.25 -12.16
N LEU A 29 -20.45 2.11 -11.51
CA LEU A 29 -20.25 2.59 -10.13
C LEU A 29 -20.41 4.13 -10.03
N PHE A 30 -19.85 4.87 -10.98
CA PHE A 30 -20.01 6.33 -11.03
C PHE A 30 -21.45 6.75 -11.41
N GLY A 31 -22.10 6.06 -12.35
CA GLY A 31 -23.45 6.35 -12.81
C GLY A 31 -24.57 5.91 -11.85
N ALA A 32 -24.34 4.87 -11.05
CA ALA A 32 -25.26 4.39 -10.00
C ALA A 32 -25.19 5.26 -8.72
N GLY A 33 -24.41 6.34 -8.73
CA GLY A 33 -24.26 7.21 -7.58
C GLY A 33 -23.60 6.50 -6.39
N SER A 34 -22.66 5.57 -6.63
CA SER A 34 -21.83 5.01 -5.56
C SER A 34 -20.89 6.11 -5.03
N SER A 35 -21.51 6.91 -4.17
CA SER A 35 -20.99 7.78 -3.12
C SER A 35 -19.64 8.41 -3.45
N LEU A 36 -19.68 9.68 -3.81
CA LEU A 36 -18.70 10.63 -3.30
C LEU A 36 -18.80 10.58 -1.77
N ALA A 37 -18.13 9.60 -1.15
CA ALA A 37 -18.09 9.47 0.30
C ALA A 37 -17.41 10.73 0.83
N THR A 38 -18.18 11.61 1.46
CA THR A 38 -17.65 12.76 2.15
C THR A 38 -16.78 12.24 3.29
N LYS A 39 -15.46 12.38 3.12
CA LYS A 39 -14.48 11.98 4.14
C LYS A 39 -14.75 12.79 5.39
N SER A 40 -15.16 12.13 6.46
CA SER A 40 -15.16 12.73 7.80
C SER A 40 -13.74 12.66 8.37
N GLU A 41 -13.39 13.52 9.34
CA GLU A 41 -12.10 13.43 10.04
C GLU A 41 -11.86 12.06 10.71
N LYS A 42 -12.93 11.31 10.98
CA LYS A 42 -12.92 9.97 11.59
C LYS A 42 -12.87 8.83 10.56
N SER A 43 -12.90 9.12 9.27
CA SER A 43 -12.85 8.09 8.24
C SER A 43 -11.43 7.53 8.14
N LEU A 44 -11.29 6.21 8.32
CA LEU A 44 -10.03 5.50 8.10
C LEU A 44 -9.60 5.66 6.64
N THR A 45 -8.58 6.49 6.41
CA THR A 45 -7.99 6.67 5.08
C THR A 45 -6.56 6.20 5.09
N VAL A 46 -6.26 5.22 4.23
CA VAL A 46 -4.87 4.87 3.93
C VAL A 46 -4.23 6.08 3.22
N PRO A 47 -3.08 6.58 3.71
CA PRO A 47 -2.39 7.71 3.08
C PRO A 47 -1.94 7.35 1.66
N ALA A 48 -1.83 8.36 0.80
CA ALA A 48 -1.24 8.19 -0.53
C ALA A 48 0.21 7.70 -0.40
N ILE A 49 0.67 6.92 -1.39
CA ILE A 49 1.99 6.26 -1.38
C ILE A 49 3.13 7.24 -1.07
N GLY A 50 3.12 8.44 -1.68
CA GLY A 50 4.14 9.46 -1.43
C GLY A 50 4.16 9.91 0.03
N LYS A 51 3.00 10.27 0.59
CA LYS A 51 2.87 10.68 2.00
C LYS A 51 3.28 9.56 2.95
N MET A 52 2.82 8.33 2.68
CA MET A 52 3.18 7.15 3.47
C MET A 52 4.69 6.90 3.45
N THR A 53 5.34 7.05 2.28
CA THR A 53 6.78 6.87 2.13
C THR A 53 7.55 7.89 2.98
N SER A 54 7.18 9.17 2.90
CA SER A 54 7.82 10.22 3.70
C SER A 54 7.67 9.97 5.20
N GLU A 55 6.46 9.62 5.66
CA GLU A 55 6.21 9.34 7.07
C GLU A 55 7.01 8.13 7.58
N ILE A 56 7.06 7.03 6.82
CA ILE A 56 7.82 5.84 7.21
C ILE A 56 9.33 6.13 7.27
N VAL A 57 9.87 6.83 6.27
CA VAL A 57 11.30 7.19 6.25
C VAL A 57 11.65 8.09 7.44
N GLU A 58 10.75 9.01 7.81
CA GLU A 58 10.95 9.88 8.96
C GLU A 58 10.86 9.10 10.29
N GLU A 59 9.84 8.26 10.47
CA GLU A 59 9.63 7.45 11.68
C GLU A 59 10.79 6.46 11.90
N VAL A 60 11.19 5.73 10.86
CA VAL A 60 12.31 4.77 10.92
C VAL A 60 13.65 5.50 11.05
N GLY A 61 13.82 6.66 10.39
CA GLY A 61 15.02 7.48 10.48
C GLY A 61 15.23 8.13 11.85
N LYS A 62 14.14 8.46 12.57
CA LYS A 62 14.21 8.92 13.97
C LYS A 62 14.71 7.82 14.92
N ALA A 63 14.37 6.56 14.64
CA ALA A 63 14.75 5.43 15.49
C ALA A 63 16.26 5.13 15.45
N ASN A 64 16.95 5.40 14.33
CA ASN A 64 18.40 5.22 14.23
C ASN A 64 19.01 6.12 13.15
N LYS A 65 20.05 6.87 13.52
CA LYS A 65 20.79 7.76 12.62
C LYS A 65 21.42 7.02 11.42
N LYS A 66 21.86 5.77 11.61
CA LYS A 66 22.39 4.93 10.52
C LYS A 66 21.35 4.64 9.44
N TYR A 67 20.10 4.39 9.83
CA TYR A 67 19.02 4.14 8.87
C TYR A 67 18.67 5.39 8.08
N LYS A 68 18.71 6.56 8.73
CA LYS A 68 18.54 7.83 8.04
C LYS A 68 19.60 8.02 6.94
N GLU A 69 20.86 7.74 7.24
CA GLU A 69 21.95 7.79 6.25
C GLU A 69 21.74 6.76 5.13
N ALA A 70 21.31 5.54 5.46
CA ALA A 70 21.01 4.52 4.46
C ALA A 70 19.88 4.95 3.51
N PHE A 71 18.80 5.56 4.02
CA PHE A 71 17.71 6.08 3.19
C PHE A 71 18.15 7.22 2.27
N VAL A 72 19.04 8.11 2.72
CA VAL A 72 19.59 9.17 1.86
C VAL A 72 20.36 8.55 0.69
N GLN A 73 21.23 7.59 0.96
CA GLN A 73 21.99 6.90 -0.09
C GLN A 73 21.07 6.11 -1.04
N ILE A 74 20.07 5.40 -0.51
CA ILE A 74 19.08 4.68 -1.33
C ILE A 74 18.27 5.65 -2.18
N LYS A 75 17.95 6.84 -1.66
CA LYS A 75 17.27 7.89 -2.43
C LYS A 75 18.14 8.40 -3.59
N GLU A 76 19.43 8.58 -3.35
CA GLU A 76 20.40 8.96 -4.39
C GLU A 76 20.54 7.86 -5.45
N GLU A 77 20.55 6.58 -5.05
CA GLU A 77 20.65 5.43 -5.97
C GLU A 77 19.40 5.24 -6.84
N LEU A 78 18.20 5.40 -6.28
CA LEU A 78 16.92 5.14 -6.97
C LEU A 78 16.40 6.36 -7.76
N GLY A 79 16.80 7.57 -7.36
CA GLY A 79 16.26 8.83 -7.86
C GLY A 79 14.88 9.18 -7.30
N GLU A 80 14.51 10.47 -7.37
CA GLU A 80 13.30 10.97 -6.70
C GLU A 80 11.99 10.37 -7.23
N MET A 81 11.92 10.05 -8.52
CA MET A 81 10.71 9.48 -9.13
C MET A 81 10.39 8.06 -8.65
N ASN A 82 11.42 7.27 -8.32
CA ASN A 82 11.24 5.86 -7.94
C ASN A 82 11.29 5.65 -6.43
N PHE A 83 11.48 6.72 -5.65
CA PHE A 83 11.57 6.65 -4.19
C PHE A 83 10.19 6.54 -3.56
N ASN A 84 9.62 5.34 -3.66
CA ASN A 84 8.38 4.94 -2.98
C ASN A 84 8.64 3.76 -2.04
N VAL A 85 7.72 3.51 -1.11
CA VAL A 85 7.88 2.47 -0.07
C VAL A 85 8.10 1.07 -0.64
N GLU A 86 7.54 0.74 -1.81
CA GLU A 86 7.64 -0.58 -2.44
C GLU A 86 9.02 -0.77 -3.07
N THR A 87 9.50 0.23 -3.80
CA THR A 87 10.86 0.23 -4.38
C THR A 87 11.91 0.21 -3.28
N ILE A 88 11.71 0.99 -2.21
CA ILE A 88 12.62 1.00 -1.06
C ILE A 88 12.68 -0.40 -0.44
N LEU A 89 11.54 -1.02 -0.17
CA LEU A 89 11.50 -2.35 0.44
C LEU A 89 12.17 -3.40 -0.46
N SER A 90 11.87 -3.37 -1.76
CA SER A 90 12.48 -4.27 -2.75
C SER A 90 14.00 -4.10 -2.82
N ASN A 91 14.48 -2.85 -2.81
CA ASN A 91 15.90 -2.54 -2.82
C ASN A 91 16.60 -3.01 -1.54
N LEU A 92 15.98 -2.81 -0.37
CA LEU A 92 16.51 -3.30 0.91
C LEU A 92 16.61 -4.83 0.94
N GLU A 93 15.60 -5.55 0.45
CA GLU A 93 15.62 -7.02 0.38
C GLU A 93 16.69 -7.54 -0.58
N GLN A 94 16.87 -6.90 -1.73
CA GLN A 94 17.97 -7.21 -2.65
C GLN A 94 19.33 -7.00 -1.97
N LYS A 95 19.54 -5.83 -1.35
CA LYS A 95 20.79 -5.51 -0.64
C LYS A 95 21.08 -6.52 0.47
N TYR A 96 20.06 -6.91 1.25
CA TYR A 96 20.17 -7.96 2.27
C TYR A 96 20.58 -9.32 1.68
N SER A 97 20.07 -9.67 0.50
CA SER A 97 20.41 -10.93 -0.17
C SER A 97 21.83 -10.95 -0.74
N PHE A 98 22.38 -9.80 -1.16
CA PHE A 98 23.69 -9.72 -1.84
C PHE A 98 24.87 -9.35 -0.92
N ILE A 99 24.63 -8.71 0.23
CA ILE A 99 25.69 -8.10 1.06
C ILE A 99 26.69 -9.10 1.66
N GLY A 100 26.33 -10.37 1.81
CA GLY A 100 27.21 -11.39 2.40
C GLY A 100 27.77 -10.96 3.75
N LYS A 101 29.11 -11.00 3.92
CA LYS A 101 29.82 -10.53 5.13
C LYS A 101 30.28 -9.07 5.06
N GLY A 102 29.93 -8.35 3.98
CA GLY A 102 30.34 -6.98 3.77
C GLY A 102 29.46 -5.97 4.50
N THR A 103 29.76 -4.69 4.30
CA THR A 103 28.90 -3.57 4.70
C THR A 103 28.48 -2.81 3.46
N LEU A 104 27.18 -2.53 3.32
CA LEU A 104 26.61 -1.78 2.22
C LEU A 104 25.76 -0.66 2.81
N ASN A 105 25.91 0.55 2.31
CA ASN A 105 25.26 1.74 2.87
C ASN A 105 25.49 1.92 4.39
N LYS A 106 26.68 1.52 4.87
CA LYS A 106 27.09 1.49 6.29
C LYS A 106 26.26 0.56 7.20
N LEU A 107 25.48 -0.34 6.61
CA LEU A 107 24.72 -1.36 7.33
C LEU A 107 25.32 -2.74 7.08
N ASP A 108 25.32 -3.57 8.11
CA ASP A 108 25.59 -5.00 8.00
C ASP A 108 24.33 -5.80 7.65
N GLN A 109 24.49 -7.10 7.38
CA GLN A 109 23.38 -7.97 7.01
C GLN A 109 22.26 -8.04 8.07
N ASN A 110 22.62 -8.04 9.36
CA ASN A 110 21.64 -8.12 10.45
C ASN A 110 20.90 -6.78 10.61
N GLU A 111 21.62 -5.67 10.49
CA GLU A 111 21.05 -4.32 10.50
C GLU A 111 20.08 -4.10 9.33
N PHE A 112 20.35 -4.69 8.16
CA PHE A 112 19.40 -4.71 7.04
C PHE A 112 18.15 -5.53 7.35
N ALA A 113 18.29 -6.72 7.97
CA ALA A 113 17.13 -7.53 8.36
C ALA A 113 16.22 -6.78 9.36
N ASP A 114 16.83 -6.11 10.33
CA ASP A 114 16.12 -5.29 11.31
C ASP A 114 15.43 -4.09 10.66
N LEU A 115 16.12 -3.43 9.71
CA LEU A 115 15.55 -2.31 8.95
C LEU A 115 14.32 -2.76 8.14
N ILE A 116 14.42 -3.87 7.41
CA ILE A 116 13.30 -4.45 6.64
C ILE A 116 12.12 -4.76 7.57
N LYS A 117 12.38 -5.38 8.73
CA LYS A 117 11.34 -5.71 9.70
C LYS A 117 10.66 -4.46 10.25
N LYS A 118 11.41 -3.39 10.55
CA LYS A 118 10.87 -2.11 11.00
C LYS A 118 10.01 -1.44 9.93
N VAL A 119 10.50 -1.35 8.69
CA VAL A 119 9.74 -0.78 7.57
C VAL A 119 8.42 -1.55 7.37
N LYS A 120 8.45 -2.89 7.35
CA LYS A 120 7.23 -3.73 7.25
C LYS A 120 6.25 -3.49 8.41
N THR A 121 6.77 -3.28 9.62
CA THR A 121 5.95 -3.00 10.80
C THR A 121 5.25 -1.65 10.69
N GLU A 122 5.95 -0.59 10.27
CA GLU A 122 5.34 0.73 10.09
C GLU A 122 4.35 0.76 8.91
N VAL A 123 4.66 0.10 7.78
CA VAL A 123 3.70 -0.10 6.69
C VAL A 123 2.43 -0.76 7.23
N ARG A 124 2.56 -1.87 7.96
CA ARG A 124 1.40 -2.57 8.55
C ARG A 124 0.62 -1.64 9.47
N LYS A 125 1.28 -0.85 10.31
CA LYS A 125 0.63 0.08 11.24
C LYS A 125 -0.18 1.15 10.50
N LYS A 126 0.35 1.72 9.42
CA LYS A 126 -0.32 2.76 8.61
C LYS A 126 -1.49 2.23 7.78
N VAL A 127 -1.46 0.96 7.39
CA VAL A 127 -2.51 0.31 6.57
C VAL A 127 -3.51 -0.48 7.44
N SER A 128 -3.16 -0.81 8.69
CA SER A 128 -4.04 -1.58 9.57
C SER A 128 -5.26 -0.80 10.00
N VAL A 129 -6.42 -1.24 9.55
CA VAL A 129 -7.75 -0.74 9.97
C VAL A 129 -8.25 -1.36 11.27
N HIS A 130 -7.57 -2.40 11.78
CA HIS A 130 -8.03 -3.19 12.94
C HIS A 130 -7.81 -2.48 14.29
N ASN A 131 -6.93 -1.48 14.33
CA ASN A 131 -6.57 -0.80 15.58
C ASN A 131 -7.59 0.27 16.01
N ALA A 132 -8.61 0.56 15.19
CA ALA A 132 -9.59 1.60 15.46
C ALA A 132 -10.81 1.13 16.29
N TYR A 133 -10.90 -0.17 16.62
CA TYR A 133 -12.06 -0.75 17.32
C TYR A 133 -11.84 -1.01 18.83
N PHE A 134 -10.74 -0.53 19.43
CA PHE A 134 -10.42 -0.76 20.85
C PHE A 134 -10.44 0.49 21.73
N SER A 135 -11.22 1.51 21.36
CA SER A 135 -11.47 2.68 22.23
C SER A 135 -12.97 2.94 22.43
N GLU A 136 -13.71 1.88 22.76
CA GLU A 136 -15.04 1.99 23.38
C GLU A 136 -15.07 1.06 24.60
N THR A 137 -14.59 1.59 25.73
CA THR A 137 -14.98 1.22 27.10
C THR A 137 -15.10 2.50 27.89
#